data_AF-U1P423-F1
#
_entry.id   AF-U1P423-F1
#
_cell.length_a   1.000
_cell.length_b   1.000
_cell.length_c   1.000
_cell.angle_alpha   90.00
_cell.angle_beta   90.00
_cell.angle_gamma   90.00
#
_symmetry.space_group_name_H-M   'P 1'
#
loop_
_entity.id
_entity.type
_entity.pdbx_description
1 polymer ?
#
loop_
_entity_poly.entity_id
_entity_poly.type
_entity_poly.pdbx_seq_one_letter_code
_entity_poly.pdbx_strand_id
1 'polypeptide(L)'
;MPDRTVELTGHIIDSGMMQRAFGVVMDMGGSFHVEQFDVGSQKDERSYCRMRVEAADEDRLRSILHELHQNGATVADPVDATVEHAPADQVVPSGFYSTTNHHTEVRYDGEWLPVAGTEMDCAVVVEPDAPGGPRASTEPLSGVEAGDLVVVGEAGVRVNPPERPRDADGPFGFMQGGVSSERPSESLVREIARAIVETDAADGTVLAVPGPAVIHAGGRAALAELVREGFVDAVSTGNGFAVHDIERDLYGTSLGMDVDTLDHPRKGHKHHIRAIGAVTRAGSVSEAVDEGLVESGVIYECVQNEVPWVLAGSIRDDGPLPDTITDTVAAQAA
;
A
#
# COMPACT_ATOMS: atom_id res chain seq x y z
N MET A 1 -6.64 -14.75 -37.98
CA MET A 1 -6.84 -14.57 -36.53
C MET A 1 -6.01 -13.36 -36.16
N PRO A 2 -6.57 -12.37 -35.47
CA PRO A 2 -5.79 -11.22 -35.01
C PRO A 2 -4.64 -11.69 -34.11
N ASP A 3 -3.50 -11.01 -34.21
CA ASP A 3 -2.28 -11.34 -33.48
C ASP A 3 -1.52 -10.11 -33.00
N ARG A 4 -0.72 -10.29 -31.95
CA ARG A 4 0.19 -9.26 -31.43
C ARG A 4 1.42 -9.89 -30.80
N THR A 5 2.59 -9.28 -31.00
CA THR A 5 3.82 -9.72 -30.33
C THR A 5 4.02 -9.00 -29.01
N VAL A 6 4.30 -9.79 -27.97
CA VAL A 6 4.63 -9.32 -26.63
C VAL A 6 6.02 -9.81 -26.20
N GLU A 7 6.61 -9.09 -25.27
CA GLU A 7 7.92 -9.31 -24.71
C GLU A 7 7.87 -9.35 -23.18
N LEU A 8 8.61 -10.29 -22.61
CA LEU A 8 8.77 -10.48 -21.18
C LEU A 8 10.26 -10.48 -20.87
N THR A 9 10.70 -9.67 -19.93
CA THR A 9 12.12 -9.54 -19.55
C THR A 9 12.28 -9.57 -18.03
N GLY A 10 13.32 -10.23 -17.54
CA GLY A 10 13.62 -10.35 -16.10
C GLY A 10 13.90 -11.79 -15.72
N HIS A 11 13.71 -12.15 -14.45
CA HIS A 11 13.78 -13.55 -14.02
C HIS A 11 12.49 -14.32 -14.36
N ILE A 12 12.07 -14.27 -15.62
CA ILE A 12 10.73 -14.67 -16.08
C ILE A 12 10.43 -16.17 -15.90
N ILE A 13 11.46 -17.01 -15.79
CA ILE A 13 11.33 -18.45 -15.53
C ILE A 13 11.08 -18.68 -14.04
N ASP A 14 12.02 -18.24 -13.19
CA ASP A 14 12.04 -18.55 -11.76
C ASP A 14 10.94 -17.80 -10.98
N SER A 15 10.59 -16.59 -11.42
CA SER A 15 9.47 -15.82 -10.86
C SER A 15 8.09 -16.41 -11.17
N GLY A 16 8.02 -17.43 -12.05
CA GLY A 16 6.78 -18.00 -12.57
C GLY A 16 6.02 -17.06 -13.50
N MET A 17 6.62 -15.94 -13.93
CA MET A 17 5.98 -14.99 -14.85
C MET A 17 5.66 -15.64 -16.20
N MET A 18 6.57 -16.46 -16.74
CA MET A 18 6.32 -17.23 -17.97
C MET A 18 5.17 -18.22 -17.82
N GLN A 19 5.12 -18.94 -16.69
CA GLN A 19 4.04 -19.89 -16.43
C GLN A 19 2.69 -19.17 -16.35
N ARG A 20 2.63 -18.02 -15.67
CA ARG A 20 1.43 -17.18 -15.60
C ARG A 20 1.04 -16.67 -16.98
N ALA A 21 1.98 -16.14 -17.75
CA ALA A 21 1.71 -15.63 -19.10
C ALA A 21 1.13 -16.71 -20.02
N PHE A 22 1.72 -17.91 -20.03
CA PHE A 22 1.16 -19.03 -20.79
C PHE A 22 -0.22 -19.47 -20.27
N GLY A 23 -0.39 -19.52 -18.95
CA GLY A 23 -1.68 -19.81 -18.31
C GLY A 23 -2.77 -18.85 -18.76
N VAL A 24 -2.53 -17.54 -18.66
CA VAL A 24 -3.44 -16.48 -19.11
C VAL A 24 -3.87 -16.68 -20.56
N VAL A 25 -2.92 -16.87 -21.49
CA VAL A 25 -3.24 -17.05 -22.91
C VAL A 25 -4.11 -18.29 -23.11
N MET A 26 -3.76 -19.43 -22.49
CA MET A 26 -4.50 -20.68 -22.65
C MET A 26 -5.89 -20.65 -22.00
N ASP A 27 -5.99 -20.12 -20.78
CA ASP A 27 -7.22 -20.08 -20.00
C ASP A 27 -8.26 -19.16 -20.63
N MET A 28 -7.81 -18.10 -21.32
CA MET A 28 -8.66 -17.17 -22.08
C MET A 28 -8.93 -17.64 -23.51
N GLY A 29 -8.46 -18.83 -23.90
CA GLY A 29 -8.72 -19.45 -25.20
C GLY A 29 -7.96 -18.83 -26.37
N GLY A 30 -6.81 -18.20 -26.10
CA GLY A 30 -5.84 -17.79 -27.12
C GLY A 30 -4.78 -18.87 -27.37
N SER A 31 -3.90 -18.60 -28.32
CA SER A 31 -2.71 -19.39 -28.61
C SER A 31 -1.48 -18.50 -28.67
N PHE A 32 -0.30 -19.06 -28.41
CA PHE A 32 0.96 -18.32 -28.49
C PHE A 32 2.01 -19.08 -29.29
N HIS A 33 2.90 -18.33 -29.92
CA HIS A 33 4.12 -18.81 -30.56
C HIS A 33 5.31 -18.05 -29.99
N VAL A 34 6.21 -18.76 -29.29
CA VAL A 34 7.47 -18.19 -28.83
C VAL A 34 8.39 -18.00 -30.04
N GLU A 35 8.76 -16.76 -30.33
CA GLU A 35 9.63 -16.38 -31.45
C GLU A 35 11.10 -16.41 -31.03
N GLN A 36 11.39 -15.97 -29.80
CA GLN A 36 12.73 -15.93 -29.22
C GLN A 36 12.64 -16.20 -27.71
N PHE A 37 13.60 -16.95 -27.20
CA PHE A 37 13.71 -17.25 -25.78
C PHE A 37 15.18 -17.34 -25.38
N ASP A 38 15.66 -16.33 -24.67
CA ASP A 38 17.04 -16.25 -24.18
C ASP A 38 17.03 -16.51 -22.68
N VAL A 39 17.79 -17.52 -22.26
CA VAL A 39 17.88 -17.94 -20.87
C VAL A 39 19.14 -17.37 -20.25
N GLY A 40 19.00 -16.63 -19.15
CA GLY A 40 20.11 -16.24 -18.30
C GLY A 40 20.90 -17.47 -17.87
N SER A 41 22.23 -17.45 -18.04
CA SER A 41 23.08 -18.62 -17.78
C SER A 41 23.40 -18.81 -16.29
N GLN A 42 23.13 -17.79 -15.48
CA GLN A 42 23.37 -17.78 -14.04
C GLN A 42 22.13 -17.30 -13.29
N LYS A 43 22.07 -17.61 -11.98
CA LYS A 43 20.93 -17.30 -11.08
C LYS A 43 20.48 -15.83 -11.14
N ASP A 44 21.43 -14.92 -11.34
CA ASP A 44 21.18 -13.47 -11.32
C ASP A 44 21.17 -12.84 -12.72
N GLU A 45 21.32 -13.66 -13.78
CA GLU A 45 21.16 -13.18 -15.15
C GLU A 45 19.68 -13.18 -15.55
N ARG A 46 19.25 -12.10 -16.21
CA ARG A 46 17.87 -11.95 -16.70
C ARG A 46 17.66 -12.81 -17.95
N SER A 47 16.46 -13.37 -18.07
CA SER A 47 15.96 -14.06 -19.26
C SER A 47 15.03 -13.14 -20.06
N TYR A 48 14.90 -13.41 -21.35
CA TYR A 48 14.05 -12.68 -22.28
C TYR A 48 13.18 -13.65 -23.08
N CYS A 49 11.92 -13.30 -23.27
CA CYS A 49 11.00 -14.03 -24.11
C CYS A 49 10.26 -13.06 -25.02
N ARG A 50 10.23 -13.38 -26.31
CA ARG A 50 9.39 -12.75 -27.32
C ARG A 50 8.39 -13.78 -27.82
N MET A 51 7.10 -13.48 -27.72
CA MET A 51 6.06 -14.38 -28.20
C MET A 51 4.94 -13.65 -28.92
N ARG A 52 4.45 -14.25 -30.00
CA ARG A 52 3.25 -13.81 -30.71
C ARG A 52 2.03 -14.47 -30.07
N VAL A 53 1.03 -13.67 -29.73
CA VAL A 53 -0.24 -14.10 -29.15
C VAL A 53 -1.33 -13.92 -30.20
N GLU A 54 -2.16 -14.95 -30.38
CA GLU A 54 -3.25 -15.00 -31.36
C GLU A 54 -4.57 -15.33 -30.66
N ALA A 55 -5.68 -14.75 -31.13
CA ALA A 55 -7.02 -15.05 -30.63
C ALA A 55 -8.04 -15.18 -31.78
N ALA A 56 -9.25 -15.64 -31.44
CA ALA A 56 -10.33 -15.81 -32.42
C ALA A 56 -10.81 -14.47 -33.01
N ASP A 57 -10.81 -13.41 -32.19
CA ASP A 57 -11.28 -12.07 -32.51
C ASP A 57 -10.53 -10.99 -31.70
N GLU A 58 -10.70 -9.73 -32.11
CA GLU A 58 -9.97 -8.58 -31.55
C GLU A 58 -10.30 -8.29 -30.09
N ASP A 59 -11.55 -8.52 -29.67
CA ASP A 59 -11.95 -8.26 -28.29
C ASP A 59 -11.30 -9.27 -27.34
N ARG A 60 -11.25 -10.55 -27.74
CA ARG A 60 -10.53 -11.58 -26.98
C ARG A 60 -9.02 -11.34 -26.98
N LEU A 61 -8.43 -10.94 -28.11
CA LEU A 61 -7.01 -10.59 -28.14
C LEU A 61 -6.72 -9.44 -27.16
N ARG A 62 -7.55 -8.38 -27.16
CA ARG A 62 -7.41 -7.24 -26.25
C ARG A 62 -7.48 -7.67 -24.79
N SER A 63 -8.44 -8.51 -24.42
CA SER A 63 -8.55 -9.03 -23.05
C SER A 63 -7.33 -9.86 -22.64
N ILE A 64 -6.78 -10.68 -23.53
CA ILE A 64 -5.55 -11.46 -23.25
C ILE A 64 -4.35 -10.53 -23.05
N LEU A 65 -4.19 -9.53 -23.91
CA LEU A 65 -3.10 -8.58 -23.81
C LEU A 65 -3.17 -7.75 -22.52
N HIS A 66 -4.37 -7.36 -22.09
CA HIS A 66 -4.61 -6.67 -20.81
C HIS A 66 -4.08 -7.49 -19.63
N GLU A 67 -4.47 -8.76 -19.53
CA GLU A 67 -4.03 -9.64 -18.44
C GLU A 67 -2.53 -9.94 -18.49
N LEU A 68 -1.96 -10.10 -19.69
CA LEU A 68 -0.52 -10.25 -19.87
C LEU A 68 0.24 -9.00 -19.43
N HIS A 69 -0.29 -7.81 -19.74
CA HIS A 69 0.29 -6.53 -19.37
C HIS A 69 0.36 -6.32 -17.87
N GLN A 70 -0.72 -6.63 -17.15
CA GLN A 70 -0.74 -6.62 -15.68
C GLN A 70 0.29 -7.57 -15.06
N ASN A 71 0.67 -8.63 -15.79
CA ASN A 71 1.69 -9.59 -15.37
C ASN A 71 3.11 -9.25 -15.89
N GLY A 72 3.32 -8.05 -16.44
CA GLY A 72 4.63 -7.52 -16.85
C GLY A 72 5.02 -7.81 -18.31
N ALA A 73 4.11 -8.32 -19.14
CA ALA A 73 4.35 -8.39 -20.57
C ALA A 73 4.21 -7.00 -21.21
N THR A 74 5.05 -6.70 -22.19
CA THR A 74 5.02 -5.42 -22.94
C THR A 74 4.88 -5.68 -24.43
N VAL A 75 4.32 -4.74 -25.18
CA VAL A 75 4.25 -4.89 -26.65
C VAL A 75 5.62 -4.56 -27.26
N ALA A 76 6.06 -5.40 -28.20
CA ALA A 76 7.40 -5.34 -28.81
C ALA A 76 7.76 -4.03 -29.54
N ASP A 77 6.76 -3.31 -30.04
CA ASP A 77 6.92 -2.00 -30.67
C ASP A 77 6.21 -0.96 -29.79
N PRO A 78 6.87 -0.44 -28.74
CA PRO A 78 6.21 0.46 -27.81
C PRO A 78 5.95 1.80 -28.51
N VAL A 79 4.69 2.17 -28.64
CA VAL A 79 4.29 3.53 -28.99
C VAL A 79 4.22 4.37 -27.72
N ASP A 80 4.24 5.68 -27.87
CA ASP A 80 3.96 6.58 -26.74
C ASP A 80 2.54 6.34 -26.22
N ALA A 81 2.37 6.56 -24.93
CA ALA A 81 1.09 6.52 -24.26
C ALA A 81 0.16 7.57 -24.86
N THR A 82 -1.09 7.17 -25.09
CA THR A 82 -2.12 8.13 -25.45
C THR A 82 -2.53 8.86 -24.19
N VAL A 83 -2.59 10.19 -24.26
CA VAL A 83 -3.04 11.04 -23.14
C VAL A 83 -4.22 11.89 -23.59
N GLU A 84 -5.19 12.07 -22.71
CA GLU A 84 -6.37 12.91 -22.92
C GLU A 84 -6.57 13.85 -21.74
N HIS A 85 -7.05 15.07 -22.01
CA HIS A 85 -7.38 16.00 -20.94
C HIS A 85 -8.60 15.52 -20.14
N ALA A 86 -8.49 15.56 -18.81
CA ALA A 86 -9.60 15.37 -17.91
C ALA A 86 -10.70 16.42 -18.19
N PRO A 87 -11.94 16.01 -18.50
CA PRO A 87 -13.00 16.94 -18.91
C PRO A 87 -13.51 17.87 -17.81
N ALA A 88 -13.34 17.49 -16.53
CA ALA A 88 -13.75 18.26 -15.36
C ALA A 88 -13.02 17.73 -14.11
N ASP A 89 -13.08 18.48 -13.02
CA ASP A 89 -12.56 18.06 -11.71
C ASP A 89 -13.19 16.71 -11.33
N GLN A 90 -12.36 15.79 -10.88
CA GLN A 90 -12.71 14.43 -10.45
C GLN A 90 -13.33 13.56 -11.56
N VAL A 91 -13.16 13.95 -12.83
CA VAL A 91 -13.65 13.18 -13.98
C VAL A 91 -12.49 12.79 -14.88
N VAL A 92 -12.24 11.48 -14.98
CA VAL A 92 -11.24 10.89 -15.88
C VAL A 92 -11.84 10.59 -17.26
N PRO A 93 -11.03 10.58 -18.35
CA PRO A 93 -11.47 10.12 -19.66
C PRO A 93 -11.99 8.68 -19.63
N SER A 94 -12.97 8.34 -20.47
CA SER A 94 -13.65 7.03 -20.42
C SER A 94 -12.73 5.82 -20.64
N GLY A 95 -11.59 6.03 -21.30
CA GLY A 95 -10.59 4.99 -21.59
C GLY A 95 -9.35 5.05 -20.72
N PHE A 96 -9.38 5.77 -19.59
CA PHE A 96 -8.19 5.92 -18.73
C PHE A 96 -7.59 4.58 -18.30
N TYR A 97 -6.27 4.57 -18.16
CA TYR A 97 -5.56 3.43 -17.58
C TYR A 97 -5.75 3.44 -16.05
N SER A 98 -6.32 2.36 -15.51
CA SER A 98 -6.43 2.15 -14.07
C SER A 98 -5.18 1.44 -13.55
N THR A 99 -4.49 2.05 -12.59
CA THR A 99 -3.22 1.53 -12.06
C THR A 99 -3.39 0.25 -11.23
N THR A 100 -2.29 -0.50 -11.13
CA THR A 100 -2.12 -1.62 -10.19
C THR A 100 -1.28 -1.16 -8.99
N ASN A 101 -1.07 -2.01 -8.00
CA ASN A 101 -0.12 -1.75 -6.89
C ASN A 101 1.35 -2.06 -7.26
N HIS A 102 1.69 -2.13 -8.54
CA HIS A 102 3.05 -2.41 -9.01
C HIS A 102 3.69 -1.16 -9.61
N HIS A 103 5.02 -1.09 -9.52
CA HIS A 103 5.77 -0.01 -10.15
C HIS A 103 5.45 0.06 -11.63
N THR A 104 5.06 1.24 -12.10
CA THR A 104 4.60 1.47 -13.46
C THR A 104 5.47 2.53 -14.12
N GLU A 105 5.72 2.38 -15.41
CA GLU A 105 6.36 3.38 -16.26
C GLU A 105 5.46 3.68 -17.44
N VAL A 106 5.46 4.93 -17.89
CA VAL A 106 4.71 5.37 -19.07
C VAL A 106 5.66 5.98 -20.09
N ARG A 107 5.47 5.63 -21.36
CA ARG A 107 6.27 6.14 -22.47
C ARG A 107 5.65 7.43 -22.97
N TYR A 108 6.36 8.55 -22.87
CA TYR A 108 5.88 9.86 -23.28
C TYR A 108 6.99 10.59 -24.04
N ASP A 109 6.68 11.09 -25.24
CA ASP A 109 7.63 11.74 -26.17
C ASP A 109 8.91 10.91 -26.41
N GLY A 110 8.73 9.59 -26.60
CA GLY A 110 9.82 8.64 -26.84
C GLY A 110 10.57 8.16 -25.60
N GLU A 111 10.38 8.77 -24.43
CA GLU A 111 11.08 8.45 -23.18
C GLU A 111 10.19 7.66 -22.21
N TRP A 112 10.78 6.75 -21.42
CA TRP A 112 10.07 6.04 -20.36
C TRP A 112 10.17 6.83 -19.06
N LEU A 113 9.02 7.30 -18.57
CA LEU A 113 8.88 8.04 -17.33
C LEU A 113 8.43 7.09 -16.21
N PRO A 114 9.15 7.01 -15.08
CA PRO A 114 8.64 6.31 -13.90
C PRO A 114 7.42 7.04 -13.34
N VAL A 115 6.34 6.31 -13.07
CA VAL A 115 5.15 6.85 -12.42
C VAL A 115 5.40 6.93 -10.93
N ALA A 116 5.39 8.14 -10.37
CA ALA A 116 5.54 8.38 -8.94
C ALA A 116 4.28 8.01 -8.16
N GLY A 117 4.43 7.59 -6.89
CA GLY A 117 3.31 7.30 -5.99
C GLY A 117 2.54 6.03 -6.36
N THR A 118 3.21 4.86 -6.41
CA THR A 118 2.55 3.59 -6.76
C THR A 118 1.33 3.33 -5.86
N GLU A 119 0.13 3.37 -6.44
CA GLU A 119 -1.14 3.09 -5.78
C GLU A 119 -2.08 2.40 -6.78
N MET A 120 -2.89 1.46 -6.31
CA MET A 120 -3.90 0.80 -7.15
C MET A 120 -5.14 1.68 -7.33
N ASP A 121 -5.98 1.37 -8.32
CA ASP A 121 -7.29 2.00 -8.53
C ASP A 121 -7.22 3.54 -8.74
N CYS A 122 -6.12 4.02 -9.32
CA CYS A 122 -5.88 5.42 -9.61
C CYS A 122 -5.65 5.67 -11.10
N ALA A 123 -5.64 6.95 -11.49
CA ALA A 123 -5.23 7.37 -12.83
C ALA A 123 -3.73 7.65 -12.88
N VAL A 124 -3.14 7.67 -14.09
CA VAL A 124 -1.80 8.21 -14.32
C VAL A 124 -1.92 9.57 -14.98
N VAL A 125 -1.44 10.61 -14.31
CA VAL A 125 -1.37 11.98 -14.81
C VAL A 125 0.04 12.25 -15.32
N VAL A 126 0.15 12.88 -16.49
CA VAL A 126 1.40 13.33 -17.09
C VAL A 126 1.48 14.85 -16.99
N GLU A 127 2.59 15.36 -16.48
CA GLU A 127 2.91 16.79 -16.41
C GLU A 127 4.02 17.11 -17.42
N PRO A 128 3.71 17.59 -18.64
CA PRO A 128 4.72 17.77 -19.69
C PRO A 128 5.73 18.88 -19.38
N ASP A 129 5.27 19.93 -18.70
CA ASP A 129 6.03 21.16 -18.42
C ASP A 129 6.61 21.20 -17.00
N ALA A 130 6.72 20.04 -16.33
CA ALA A 130 7.25 19.97 -14.98
C ALA A 130 8.73 20.43 -14.90
N PRO A 131 9.17 21.01 -13.76
CA PRO A 131 10.56 21.40 -13.58
C PRO A 131 11.51 20.21 -13.73
N GLY A 132 12.39 20.28 -14.74
CA GLY A 132 13.37 19.23 -15.05
C GLY A 132 12.94 18.25 -16.14
N GLY A 133 11.82 18.49 -16.82
CA GLY A 133 11.30 17.64 -17.91
C GLY A 133 9.96 17.00 -17.54
N PRO A 134 9.34 16.27 -18.48
CA PRO A 134 8.04 15.67 -18.28
C PRO A 134 8.06 14.67 -17.12
N ARG A 135 6.98 14.64 -16.34
CA ARG A 135 6.82 13.71 -15.21
C ARG A 135 5.49 12.97 -15.30
N ALA A 136 5.43 11.82 -14.63
CA ALA A 136 4.19 11.07 -14.47
C ALA A 136 3.99 10.71 -12.99
N SER A 137 2.76 10.80 -12.52
CA SER A 137 2.37 10.42 -11.16
C SER A 137 1.03 9.71 -11.16
N THR A 138 0.83 8.88 -10.15
CA THR A 138 -0.48 8.34 -9.83
C THR A 138 -1.33 9.41 -9.17
N GLU A 139 -2.58 9.52 -9.56
CA GLU A 139 -3.55 10.45 -8.98
C GLU A 139 -4.86 9.71 -8.64
N PRO A 140 -5.29 9.68 -7.37
CA PRO A 140 -6.62 9.21 -7.00
C PRO A 140 -7.70 9.99 -7.75
N LEU A 141 -8.80 9.35 -8.10
CA LEU A 141 -9.85 9.98 -8.91
C LEU A 141 -10.43 11.25 -8.25
N SER A 142 -10.39 11.34 -6.92
CA SER A 142 -10.82 12.53 -6.17
C SER A 142 -9.87 13.73 -6.28
N GLY A 143 -8.61 13.51 -6.70
CA GLY A 143 -7.58 14.55 -6.86
C GLY A 143 -7.34 15.01 -8.30
N VAL A 144 -7.90 14.33 -9.30
CA VAL A 144 -7.82 14.74 -10.71
C VAL A 144 -8.49 16.11 -10.92
N GLU A 145 -7.79 17.05 -11.55
CA GLU A 145 -8.28 18.39 -11.87
C GLU A 145 -8.69 18.52 -13.35
N ALA A 146 -9.60 19.45 -13.66
CA ALA A 146 -9.99 19.73 -15.04
C ALA A 146 -8.77 20.16 -15.88
N GLY A 147 -8.51 19.42 -16.95
CA GLY A 147 -7.40 19.68 -17.87
C GLY A 147 -6.14 18.85 -17.61
N ASP A 148 -6.07 18.06 -16.54
CA ASP A 148 -4.98 17.11 -16.33
C ASP A 148 -4.82 16.16 -17.51
N LEU A 149 -3.59 15.89 -17.93
CA LEU A 149 -3.32 14.95 -19.01
C LEU A 149 -3.27 13.53 -18.46
N VAL A 150 -4.35 12.78 -18.65
CA VAL A 150 -4.52 11.43 -18.13
C VAL A 150 -4.18 10.40 -19.21
N VAL A 151 -3.40 9.38 -18.84
CA VAL A 151 -3.08 8.24 -19.72
C VAL A 151 -4.33 7.43 -20.02
N VAL A 152 -4.57 7.12 -21.30
CA VAL A 152 -5.68 6.30 -21.78
C VAL A 152 -5.18 5.06 -22.54
N GLY A 153 -5.83 3.93 -22.28
CA GLY A 153 -5.44 2.62 -22.81
C GLY A 153 -4.14 2.08 -22.21
N GLU A 154 -3.66 0.95 -22.74
CA GLU A 154 -2.46 0.25 -22.25
C GLU A 154 -1.21 0.53 -23.09
N ALA A 155 -1.38 1.17 -24.25
CA ALA A 155 -0.29 1.49 -25.14
C ALA A 155 0.70 2.42 -24.42
N GLY A 156 2.00 2.12 -24.53
CA GLY A 156 3.03 2.92 -23.86
C GLY A 156 3.05 2.79 -22.34
N VAL A 157 2.36 1.83 -21.72
CA VAL A 157 2.47 1.56 -20.29
C VAL A 157 3.31 0.31 -20.06
N ARG A 158 4.13 0.27 -19.01
CA ARG A 158 4.88 -0.91 -18.58
C ARG A 158 4.72 -1.10 -17.08
N VAL A 159 4.23 -2.27 -16.69
CA VAL A 159 4.12 -2.67 -15.28
C VAL A 159 5.30 -3.55 -14.91
N ASN A 160 5.91 -3.30 -13.76
CA ASN A 160 7.03 -4.05 -13.20
C ASN A 160 6.59 -4.71 -11.89
N PRO A 161 5.97 -5.92 -11.92
CA PRO A 161 5.63 -6.65 -10.71
C PRO A 161 6.88 -7.03 -9.92
N PRO A 162 6.81 -7.09 -8.58
CA PRO A 162 7.93 -7.51 -7.75
C PRO A 162 8.34 -8.96 -8.08
N GLU A 163 9.64 -9.22 -7.99
CA GLU A 163 10.16 -10.57 -8.14
C GLU A 163 9.65 -11.46 -7.00
N ARG A 164 9.21 -12.66 -7.34
CA ARG A 164 8.79 -13.63 -6.33
C ARG A 164 10.01 -14.01 -5.46
N PRO A 165 9.89 -14.05 -4.12
CA PRO A 165 10.96 -14.53 -3.25
C PRO A 165 11.47 -15.89 -3.71
N ARG A 166 12.79 -16.02 -3.83
CA ARG A 166 13.46 -17.16 -4.47
C ARG A 166 13.63 -18.36 -3.54
N ASP A 167 13.29 -18.22 -2.25
CA ASP A 167 13.58 -19.21 -1.22
C ASP A 167 12.36 -20.04 -0.78
N ALA A 168 12.56 -21.35 -0.89
CA ALA A 168 12.03 -22.42 -0.05
C ALA A 168 10.51 -22.64 0.05
N ASP A 169 9.88 -23.02 -1.06
CA ASP A 169 8.79 -23.99 -0.96
C ASP A 169 8.76 -24.86 -2.22
N GLY A 170 9.14 -26.14 -2.06
CA GLY A 170 8.94 -27.12 -3.12
C GLY A 170 7.46 -27.27 -3.47
N PRO A 171 7.12 -27.94 -4.59
CA PRO A 171 5.74 -28.14 -5.05
C PRO A 171 4.84 -28.93 -4.07
N PHE A 172 5.39 -29.38 -2.95
CA PHE A 172 4.71 -30.08 -1.89
C PHE A 172 5.24 -29.61 -0.52
N GLY A 173 4.34 -29.15 0.33
CA GLY A 173 4.61 -28.87 1.74
C GLY A 173 3.30 -28.80 2.53
N PHE A 174 3.35 -29.22 3.80
CA PHE A 174 2.23 -29.03 4.72
C PHE A 174 2.28 -27.61 5.29
N MET A 175 1.13 -26.96 5.44
CA MET A 175 1.00 -25.59 5.99
C MET A 175 1.60 -24.47 5.11
N GLN A 176 1.76 -24.70 3.81
CA GLN A 176 2.15 -23.68 2.82
C GLN A 176 1.03 -22.65 2.61
N GLY A 177 1.36 -21.35 2.68
CA GLY A 177 0.47 -20.22 2.35
C GLY A 177 -0.50 -19.73 3.46
N GLY A 178 -0.82 -18.44 3.48
CA GLY A 178 -1.87 -17.82 4.32
C GLY A 178 -1.54 -17.62 5.80
N VAL A 179 -2.46 -17.03 6.58
CA VAL A 179 -2.37 -16.88 8.05
C VAL A 179 -3.02 -18.09 8.72
N SER A 180 -2.32 -18.75 9.66
CA SER A 180 -2.87 -19.85 10.47
C SER A 180 -2.50 -19.66 11.94
N SER A 181 -3.50 -19.79 12.82
CA SER A 181 -3.33 -19.75 14.29
C SER A 181 -2.55 -20.94 14.85
N GLU A 182 -2.34 -22.00 14.05
CA GLU A 182 -1.60 -23.20 14.44
C GLU A 182 -0.11 -23.13 14.06
N ARG A 183 0.35 -22.00 13.50
CA ARG A 183 1.78 -21.79 13.24
C ARG A 183 2.52 -21.35 14.50
N PRO A 184 3.79 -21.75 14.67
CA PRO A 184 4.62 -21.30 15.79
C PRO A 184 4.74 -19.77 15.80
N SER A 185 4.08 -19.12 16.75
CA SER A 185 4.03 -17.66 16.85
C SER A 185 5.40 -17.04 17.11
N GLU A 186 6.25 -17.68 17.91
CA GLU A 186 7.59 -17.15 18.23
C GLU A 186 8.51 -17.03 17.02
N SER A 187 8.48 -18.01 16.11
CA SER A 187 9.33 -17.97 14.92
C SER A 187 8.90 -16.84 14.00
N LEU A 188 7.59 -16.66 13.81
CA LEU A 188 7.04 -15.55 13.04
C LEU A 188 7.34 -14.19 13.70
N VAL A 189 7.23 -14.09 15.02
CA VAL A 189 7.60 -12.87 15.77
C VAL A 189 9.09 -12.54 15.56
N ARG A 190 9.99 -13.52 15.59
CA ARG A 190 11.42 -13.30 15.31
C ARG A 190 11.68 -12.87 13.87
N GLU A 191 10.94 -13.42 12.91
CA GLU A 191 11.01 -13.04 11.51
C GLU A 191 10.56 -11.60 11.29
N ILE A 192 9.43 -11.20 11.88
CA ILE A 192 8.92 -9.81 11.84
C ILE A 192 9.92 -8.87 12.52
N ALA A 193 10.46 -9.22 13.69
CA ALA A 193 11.45 -8.40 14.37
C ALA A 193 12.73 -8.22 13.53
N ARG A 194 13.18 -9.27 12.84
CA ARG A 194 14.30 -9.17 11.90
C ARG A 194 13.95 -8.26 10.71
N ALA A 195 12.76 -8.39 10.14
CA ALA A 195 12.34 -7.56 9.01
C ALA A 195 12.30 -6.06 9.39
N ILE A 196 11.86 -5.72 10.61
CA ILE A 196 11.90 -4.34 11.14
C ILE A 196 13.34 -3.83 11.19
N VAL A 197 14.26 -4.60 11.79
CA VAL A 197 15.68 -4.23 11.89
C VAL A 197 16.36 -4.13 10.52
N GLU A 198 16.03 -5.03 9.59
CA GLU A 198 16.56 -5.00 8.22
C GLU A 198 16.02 -3.81 7.43
N THR A 199 14.78 -3.38 7.70
CA THR A 199 14.18 -2.19 7.09
C THR A 199 14.90 -0.93 7.57
N ASP A 200 15.10 -0.78 8.88
CA ASP A 200 15.87 0.34 9.47
C ASP A 200 17.32 0.38 8.91
N ALA A 201 18.00 -0.77 8.86
CA ALA A 201 19.35 -0.86 8.31
C ALA A 201 19.46 -0.53 6.81
N ALA A 202 18.34 -0.50 6.10
CA ALA A 202 18.24 -0.13 4.69
C ALA A 202 17.69 1.29 4.47
N ASP A 203 17.68 2.13 5.52
CA ASP A 203 17.08 3.48 5.51
C ASP A 203 15.59 3.46 5.08
N GLY A 204 14.90 2.37 5.39
CA GLY A 204 13.47 2.21 5.14
C GLY A 204 12.60 2.86 6.22
N THR A 205 11.28 2.68 6.11
CA THR A 205 10.31 3.25 7.04
C THR A 205 9.34 2.17 7.52
N VAL A 206 9.12 2.10 8.82
CA VAL A 206 8.17 1.20 9.47
C VAL A 206 6.96 2.00 9.96
N LEU A 207 5.85 1.87 9.23
CA LEU A 207 4.55 2.43 9.60
C LEU A 207 3.74 1.43 10.41
N ALA A 208 3.31 1.82 11.62
CA ALA A 208 2.36 1.06 12.41
C ALA A 208 0.91 1.52 12.15
N VAL A 209 -0.01 0.58 11.91
CA VAL A 209 -1.44 0.85 11.74
C VAL A 209 -2.29 0.17 12.83
N PRO A 210 -2.24 0.65 14.10
CA PRO A 210 -2.91 -0.03 15.20
C PRO A 210 -4.39 0.35 15.30
N GLY A 211 -5.23 -0.62 15.69
CA GLY A 211 -6.61 -0.38 16.12
C GLY A 211 -6.76 -0.48 17.65
N PRO A 212 -7.89 -0.05 18.23
CA PRO A 212 -8.10 -0.01 19.69
C PRO A 212 -7.97 -1.39 20.38
N ALA A 213 -8.13 -2.48 19.64
CA ALA A 213 -7.90 -3.83 20.13
C ALA A 213 -6.48 -4.05 20.68
N VAL A 214 -5.47 -3.34 20.18
CA VAL A 214 -4.10 -3.38 20.72
C VAL A 214 -4.08 -2.93 22.18
N ILE A 215 -4.83 -1.88 22.52
CA ILE A 215 -4.94 -1.37 23.89
C ILE A 215 -5.72 -2.35 24.76
N HIS A 216 -6.87 -2.82 24.27
CA HIS A 216 -7.74 -3.75 25.00
C HIS A 216 -7.06 -5.09 25.31
N ALA A 217 -6.19 -5.57 24.41
CA ALA A 217 -5.44 -6.81 24.56
C ALA A 217 -4.15 -6.66 25.39
N GLY A 218 -3.85 -5.48 25.91
CA GLY A 218 -2.65 -5.22 26.72
C GLY A 218 -1.37 -4.96 25.93
N GLY A 219 -1.45 -4.78 24.61
CA GLY A 219 -0.29 -4.48 23.75
C GLY A 219 0.25 -3.05 23.84
N ARG A 220 -0.43 -2.15 24.59
CA ARG A 220 -0.08 -0.73 24.73
C ARG A 220 1.39 -0.50 25.07
N ALA A 221 1.89 -1.14 26.14
CA ALA A 221 3.24 -0.89 26.64
C ALA A 221 4.33 -1.34 25.64
N ALA A 222 4.12 -2.50 25.01
CA ALA A 222 5.06 -3.02 24.01
C ALA A 222 5.11 -2.14 22.76
N LEU A 223 3.97 -1.65 22.26
CA LEU A 223 3.96 -0.74 21.12
C LEU A 223 4.58 0.62 21.46
N ALA A 224 4.31 1.16 22.65
CA ALA A 224 4.93 2.40 23.12
C ALA A 224 6.46 2.26 23.21
N GLU A 225 6.97 1.11 23.69
CA GLU A 225 8.39 0.81 23.69
C GLU A 225 8.98 0.75 22.27
N LEU A 226 8.30 0.12 21.32
CA LEU A 226 8.78 0.10 19.92
C LEU A 226 8.88 1.52 19.32
N VAL A 227 7.93 2.40 19.60
CA VAL A 227 7.98 3.81 19.20
C VAL A 227 9.16 4.53 19.87
N ARG A 228 9.30 4.39 21.19
CA ARG A 228 10.37 5.04 21.96
C ARG A 228 11.78 4.61 21.54
N GLU A 229 11.95 3.33 21.23
CA GLU A 229 13.25 2.78 20.82
C GLU A 229 13.55 3.00 19.32
N GLY A 230 12.67 3.69 18.58
CA GLY A 230 12.88 4.04 17.18
C GLY A 230 12.64 2.91 16.18
N PHE A 231 11.87 1.88 16.55
CA PHE A 231 11.50 0.80 15.63
C PHE A 231 10.22 1.08 14.83
N VAL A 232 9.54 2.19 15.11
CA VAL A 232 8.33 2.66 14.42
C VAL A 232 8.54 4.12 14.06
N ASP A 233 8.56 4.40 12.77
CA ASP A 233 8.85 5.72 12.21
C ASP A 233 7.59 6.58 12.03
N ALA A 234 6.42 5.96 11.98
CA ALA A 234 5.14 6.66 11.90
C ALA A 234 3.98 5.80 12.42
N VAL A 235 2.89 6.45 12.84
CA VAL A 235 1.66 5.78 13.30
C VAL A 235 0.44 6.33 12.55
N SER A 236 -0.26 5.47 11.80
CA SER A 236 -1.56 5.81 11.21
C SER A 236 -2.66 5.07 11.96
N THR A 237 -3.58 5.80 12.60
CA THR A 237 -4.64 5.19 13.41
C THR A 237 -5.91 6.02 13.38
N GLY A 238 -6.87 5.73 14.26
CA GLY A 238 -8.12 6.49 14.38
C GLY A 238 -8.39 6.93 15.81
N ASN A 239 -9.38 7.81 15.97
CA ASN A 239 -9.76 8.42 17.25
C ASN A 239 -9.93 7.38 18.37
N GLY A 240 -10.59 6.25 18.10
CA GLY A 240 -10.81 5.21 19.11
C GLY A 240 -9.53 4.64 19.73
N PHE A 241 -8.46 4.44 18.94
CA PHE A 241 -7.19 3.96 19.49
C PHE A 241 -6.56 5.01 20.41
N ALA A 242 -6.42 6.24 19.93
CA ALA A 242 -5.82 7.34 20.68
C ALA A 242 -6.58 7.64 21.97
N VAL A 243 -7.91 7.68 21.93
CA VAL A 243 -8.74 7.88 23.12
C VAL A 243 -8.50 6.79 24.16
N HIS A 244 -8.41 5.52 23.76
CA HIS A 244 -8.19 4.43 24.71
C HIS A 244 -6.75 4.35 25.22
N ASP A 245 -5.76 4.75 24.44
CA ASP A 245 -4.38 4.89 24.90
C ASP A 245 -4.28 5.96 26.00
N ILE A 246 -4.91 7.12 25.79
CA ILE A 246 -4.98 8.22 26.75
C ILE A 246 -5.86 7.85 27.97
N GLU A 247 -6.98 7.16 27.77
CA GLU A 247 -7.82 6.65 28.87
C GLU A 247 -7.02 5.74 29.80
N ARG A 248 -6.17 4.89 29.24
CA ARG A 248 -5.29 3.97 29.98
C ARG A 248 -4.30 4.75 30.86
N ASP A 249 -3.77 5.85 30.36
CA ASP A 249 -2.87 6.73 31.12
C ASP A 249 -3.60 7.41 32.29
N LEU A 250 -4.70 8.10 31.98
CA LEU A 250 -5.41 8.94 32.94
C LEU A 250 -6.13 8.14 34.03
N TYR A 251 -6.63 6.95 33.69
CA TYR A 251 -7.58 6.23 34.54
C TYR A 251 -7.23 4.75 34.75
N GLY A 252 -6.18 4.23 34.13
CA GLY A 252 -5.82 2.81 34.20
C GLY A 252 -6.77 1.88 33.44
N THR A 253 -7.79 2.42 32.75
CA THR A 253 -8.84 1.62 32.10
C THR A 253 -8.84 1.73 30.58
N SER A 254 -9.49 0.77 29.93
CA SER A 254 -9.88 0.85 28.53
C SER A 254 -11.35 0.43 28.41
N LEU A 255 -12.21 1.30 27.86
CA LEU A 255 -13.67 1.15 27.90
C LEU A 255 -14.23 0.91 29.32
N GLY A 256 -13.55 1.47 30.34
CA GLY A 256 -13.96 1.31 31.72
C GLY A 256 -13.74 -0.09 32.31
N MET A 257 -12.91 -0.93 31.69
CA MET A 257 -12.33 -2.13 32.29
C MET A 257 -10.88 -1.82 32.67
N ASP A 258 -10.48 -2.16 33.88
CA ASP A 258 -9.06 -2.19 34.26
C ASP A 258 -8.41 -3.37 33.55
N VAL A 259 -7.47 -3.11 32.65
CA VAL A 259 -6.95 -4.15 31.74
C VAL A 259 -5.92 -5.05 32.44
N ASP A 260 -5.39 -4.66 33.61
CA ASP A 260 -4.43 -5.48 34.36
C ASP A 260 -5.14 -6.46 35.31
N THR A 261 -6.25 -6.03 35.90
CA THR A 261 -7.04 -6.83 36.85
C THR A 261 -8.28 -7.46 36.24
N LEU A 262 -8.71 -6.99 35.06
CA LEU A 262 -9.98 -7.32 34.40
C LEU A 262 -11.23 -6.91 35.21
N ASP A 263 -11.05 -6.03 36.21
CA ASP A 263 -12.14 -5.50 37.01
C ASP A 263 -12.88 -4.36 36.27
N HIS A 264 -14.11 -4.09 36.71
CA HIS A 264 -14.92 -2.97 36.22
C HIS A 264 -15.06 -1.88 37.30
N PRO A 265 -14.24 -0.82 37.26
CA PRO A 265 -14.37 0.30 38.18
C PRO A 265 -15.76 0.93 38.15
N ARG A 266 -16.21 1.42 39.30
CA ARG A 266 -17.48 2.16 39.38
C ARG A 266 -17.45 3.36 38.44
N LYS A 267 -18.40 3.39 37.50
CA LYS A 267 -18.53 4.44 36.46
C LYS A 267 -17.40 4.43 35.41
N GLY A 268 -16.71 3.30 35.21
CA GLY A 268 -15.69 3.13 34.17
C GLY A 268 -16.18 3.51 32.76
N HIS A 269 -17.46 3.28 32.44
CA HIS A 269 -18.06 3.71 31.16
C HIS A 269 -17.93 5.22 30.87
N LYS A 270 -17.59 6.05 31.87
CA LYS A 270 -17.38 7.50 31.70
C LYS A 270 -15.93 7.87 31.41
N HIS A 271 -14.98 6.95 31.57
CA HIS A 271 -13.55 7.25 31.50
C HIS A 271 -13.14 7.72 30.11
N HIS A 272 -13.53 7.01 29.04
CA HIS A 272 -13.22 7.43 27.66
C HIS A 272 -13.78 8.84 27.32
N ILE A 273 -15.06 9.13 27.63
CA ILE A 273 -15.64 10.48 27.41
C ILE A 273 -14.92 11.55 28.23
N ARG A 274 -14.46 11.23 29.44
CA ARG A 274 -13.69 12.17 30.26
C ARG A 274 -12.29 12.41 29.71
N ALA A 275 -11.65 11.39 29.16
CA ALA A 275 -10.36 11.50 28.48
C ALA A 275 -10.48 12.45 27.28
N ILE A 276 -11.48 12.23 26.41
CA ILE A 276 -11.79 13.13 25.29
C ILE A 276 -11.97 14.57 25.79
N GLY A 277 -12.83 14.76 26.80
CA GLY A 277 -13.08 16.09 27.34
C GLY A 277 -11.86 16.73 28.01
N ALA A 278 -10.92 15.94 28.51
CA ALA A 278 -9.68 16.43 29.11
C ALA A 278 -8.72 16.95 28.03
N VAL A 279 -8.47 16.16 26.99
CA VAL A 279 -7.64 16.57 25.83
C VAL A 279 -8.27 17.76 25.10
N THR A 280 -9.59 17.74 24.88
CA THR A 280 -10.30 18.87 24.24
C THR A 280 -10.14 20.17 25.03
N ARG A 281 -10.00 20.11 26.36
CA ARG A 281 -9.75 21.30 27.19
C ARG A 281 -8.31 21.79 27.10
N ALA A 282 -7.35 20.89 26.89
CA ALA A 282 -5.94 21.25 26.65
C ALA A 282 -5.78 21.93 25.28
N GLY A 283 -6.55 21.48 24.28
CA GLY A 283 -6.62 22.07 22.93
C GLY A 283 -6.18 21.09 21.84
N SER A 284 -5.25 20.21 22.17
CA SER A 284 -4.71 19.14 21.31
C SER A 284 -4.11 18.03 22.15
N VAL A 285 -3.79 16.89 21.54
CA VAL A 285 -3.05 15.82 22.20
C VAL A 285 -1.63 16.27 22.55
N SER A 286 -0.95 17.00 21.67
CA SER A 286 0.39 17.51 21.95
C SER A 286 0.41 18.47 23.15
N GLU A 287 -0.54 19.41 23.23
CA GLU A 287 -0.66 20.30 24.40
C GLU A 287 -0.98 19.52 25.68
N ALA A 288 -1.81 18.47 25.60
CA ALA A 288 -2.09 17.61 26.75
C ALA A 288 -0.83 16.87 27.25
N VAL A 289 0.08 16.49 26.36
CA VAL A 289 1.38 15.91 26.74
C VAL A 289 2.28 16.98 27.35
N ASP A 290 2.40 18.16 26.72
CA ASP A 290 3.25 19.26 27.18
C ASP A 290 2.85 19.80 28.57
N GLU A 291 1.54 19.81 28.87
CA GLU A 291 0.99 20.20 30.18
C GLU A 291 1.16 19.10 31.26
N GLY A 292 1.65 17.92 30.90
CA GLY A 292 1.75 16.76 31.79
C GLY A 292 0.40 16.15 32.15
N LEU A 293 -0.64 16.38 31.33
CA LEU A 293 -1.93 15.71 31.48
C LEU A 293 -1.84 14.26 31.00
N VAL A 294 -1.09 14.01 29.92
CA VAL A 294 -0.77 12.67 29.41
C VAL A 294 0.72 12.43 29.60
N GLU A 295 1.08 11.42 30.38
CA GLU A 295 2.46 11.16 30.83
C GLU A 295 3.02 9.81 30.34
N SER A 296 2.20 8.99 29.69
CA SER A 296 2.64 7.73 29.08
C SER A 296 1.71 7.26 27.95
N GLY A 297 2.17 6.28 27.18
CA GLY A 297 1.36 5.62 26.14
C GLY A 297 1.96 5.72 24.75
N VAL A 298 1.30 5.11 23.78
CA VAL A 298 1.79 5.10 22.39
C VAL A 298 1.79 6.51 21.82
N ILE A 299 0.71 7.27 22.00
CA ILE A 299 0.60 8.63 21.47
C ILE A 299 1.53 9.59 22.23
N TYR A 300 1.71 9.39 23.53
CA TYR A 300 2.70 10.13 24.32
C TYR A 300 4.11 9.95 23.74
N GLU A 301 4.53 8.71 23.47
CA GLU A 301 5.85 8.44 22.89
C GLU A 301 5.96 9.01 21.47
N CYS A 302 4.86 9.06 20.70
CA CYS A 302 4.87 9.73 19.39
C CYS A 302 5.16 11.24 19.52
N VAL A 303 4.51 11.92 20.47
CA VAL A 303 4.73 13.35 20.73
C VAL A 303 6.15 13.60 21.25
N GLN A 304 6.62 12.82 22.22
CA GLN A 304 7.93 13.03 22.85
C GLN A 304 9.12 12.76 21.91
N ASN A 305 8.97 11.80 21.00
CA ASN A 305 10.04 11.40 20.07
C ASN A 305 9.85 11.99 18.67
N GLU A 306 8.93 12.94 18.50
CA GLU A 306 8.62 13.60 17.22
C GLU A 306 8.28 12.62 16.09
N VAL A 307 7.70 11.46 16.43
CA VAL A 307 7.24 10.45 15.47
C VAL A 307 5.91 10.91 14.85
N PRO A 308 5.82 11.08 13.52
CA PRO A 308 4.58 11.48 12.86
C PRO A 308 3.42 10.53 13.15
N TRP A 309 2.24 11.11 13.37
CA TRP A 309 1.02 10.34 13.57
C TRP A 309 -0.21 11.00 12.94
N VAL A 310 -1.14 10.17 12.49
CA VAL A 310 -2.40 10.58 11.86
C VAL A 310 -3.56 9.91 12.57
N LEU A 311 -4.60 10.68 12.89
CA LEU A 311 -5.89 10.19 13.38
C LEU A 311 -6.96 10.35 12.32
N ALA A 312 -7.20 9.30 11.54
CA ALA A 312 -8.30 9.27 10.58
C ALA A 312 -9.64 9.13 11.32
N GLY A 313 -10.55 10.07 11.03
CA GLY A 313 -11.90 10.07 11.58
C GLY A 313 -12.78 8.95 11.01
N SER A 314 -13.77 8.54 11.80
CA SER A 314 -14.76 7.54 11.45
C SER A 314 -16.15 7.95 11.91
N ILE A 315 -17.18 7.45 11.24
CA ILE A 315 -18.60 7.71 11.56
C ILE A 315 -19.01 7.26 12.98
N ARG A 316 -18.17 6.49 13.67
CA ARG A 316 -18.42 5.97 15.01
C ARG A 316 -17.71 6.73 16.13
N ASP A 317 -16.97 7.78 15.80
CA ASP A 317 -16.09 8.44 16.76
C ASP A 317 -16.88 9.20 17.82
N ASP A 318 -16.55 8.94 19.08
CA ASP A 318 -16.98 9.76 20.22
C ASP A 318 -16.04 10.95 20.37
N GLY A 319 -16.59 12.16 20.56
CA GLY A 319 -15.82 13.41 20.59
C GLY A 319 -15.91 14.13 19.26
N PRO A 320 -14.90 14.02 18.35
CA PRO A 320 -13.61 13.31 18.49
C PRO A 320 -12.55 14.10 19.26
N LEU A 321 -11.32 13.57 19.37
CA LEU A 321 -10.15 14.36 19.79
C LEU A 321 -9.90 15.52 18.79
N PRO A 322 -9.37 16.67 19.24
CA PRO A 322 -9.12 17.84 18.38
C PRO A 322 -8.27 17.53 17.14
N ASP A 323 -7.31 16.62 17.28
CA ASP A 323 -6.35 16.22 16.25
C ASP A 323 -6.93 15.22 15.22
N THR A 324 -8.18 14.79 15.40
CA THR A 324 -8.82 13.84 14.47
C THR A 324 -9.21 14.53 13.17
N ILE A 325 -8.68 14.04 12.06
CA ILE A 325 -9.02 14.49 10.71
C ILE A 325 -10.36 13.87 10.32
N THR A 326 -11.43 14.66 10.42
CA THR A 326 -12.79 14.20 10.13
C THR A 326 -13.15 14.16 8.65
N ASP A 327 -12.41 14.89 7.82
CA ASP A 327 -12.50 14.81 6.37
C ASP A 327 -11.71 13.58 5.90
N THR A 328 -12.40 12.59 5.34
CA THR A 328 -11.79 11.32 4.96
C THR A 328 -10.84 11.44 3.78
N VAL A 329 -11.04 12.41 2.89
CA VAL A 329 -10.13 12.65 1.76
C VAL A 329 -8.86 13.30 2.26
N ALA A 330 -8.97 14.28 3.16
CA ALA A 330 -7.81 14.86 3.83
C ALA A 330 -7.06 13.82 4.68
N ALA A 331 -7.77 12.91 5.35
CA ALA A 331 -7.17 11.85 6.15
C ALA A 331 -6.45 10.79 5.31
N GLN A 332 -6.90 10.54 4.07
CA GLN A 332 -6.21 9.65 3.13
C GLN A 332 -4.92 10.29 2.59
N ALA A 333 -4.92 11.61 2.40
CA ALA A 333 -3.77 12.35 1.88
C ALA A 333 -2.68 12.62 2.93
N ALA A 334 -3.02 12.56 4.23
CA ALA A 334 -2.13 12.80 5.36
C ALA A 334 -1.32 11.55 5.74
#